data_AF-A0A534K1J7-F1
#
_entry.id   AF-A0A534K1J7-F1
#
_cell.length_a   1.000
_cell.length_b   1.000
_cell.length_c   1.000
_cell.angle_alpha   90.00
_cell.angle_beta   90.00
_cell.angle_gamma   90.00
#
_symmetry.space_group_name_H-M   'P 1'
#
loop_
_entity.id
_entity.type
_entity.pdbx_description
1 polymer ?
#
loop_
_entity_poly.entity_id
_entity_poly.type
_entity_poly.pdbx_seq_one_letter_code
_entity_poly.pdbx_strand_id
1 'polypeptide(L)'
;MRLSQWEPTALSFASSVEQQQEFAPRAAEPRDVLVPERVRRDELVTAGPEPRLHFRPPRALDEVLRDEKPLLHRLAARRARVVRHPAARRGAAGKESFDVVTGGKVFPAGGDSHAVASMERVVVSLGGSVLVPGDGDAPYLSHLAETLADLSSSVKIFAVTGGGKIARFYIETGRALGARERRLDELGIEITRMNARLLGIALGKAANAEPAKTYTEASRLARRHPIVLMGGTAPGWTTDRVAASLARVVRADRLVNATSVDGVYSEDPKSNPFARRFERITHKELIDLMGAGHERAGPAIVFDPVAARVISQASIPLLVVDGRDLAALRGAILGEPFHGTTVTG
;
A
#
# COMPACT_ATOMS: atom_id res chain seq x y z
N MET A 1 32.07 32.95 73.67
CA MET A 1 31.31 34.03 73.00
C MET A 1 30.04 33.40 72.45
N ARG A 2 28.90 33.69 73.11
CA ARG A 2 27.45 33.44 72.83
C ARG A 2 27.07 32.23 71.92
N LEU A 3 26.39 31.19 72.40
CA LEU A 3 24.92 31.07 72.70
C LEU A 3 24.06 31.38 71.46
N SER A 4 23.00 30.68 71.07
CA SER A 4 22.19 29.57 71.60
C SER A 4 21.08 29.33 70.54
N GLN A 5 20.86 28.10 70.07
CA GLN A 5 19.68 27.26 70.38
C GLN A 5 18.27 27.87 70.22
N TRP A 6 17.44 27.08 69.52
CA TRP A 6 16.02 26.73 69.75
C TRP A 6 14.89 27.41 68.96
N GLU A 7 14.03 26.53 68.42
CA GLU A 7 12.73 26.71 67.72
C GLU A 7 11.56 26.96 68.71
N PRO A 8 10.27 26.71 68.37
CA PRO A 8 9.31 27.46 67.52
C PRO A 8 8.06 27.88 68.33
N THR A 9 7.17 28.76 67.82
CA THR A 9 5.78 28.84 68.35
C THR A 9 4.77 29.45 67.38
N ALA A 10 3.56 28.88 67.40
CA ALA A 10 2.37 29.29 66.67
C ALA A 10 1.42 30.17 67.50
N LEU A 11 0.45 30.80 66.81
CA LEU A 11 -0.78 31.50 67.27
C LEU A 11 -0.53 32.93 67.83
N SER A 12 -1.32 34.00 67.56
CA SER A 12 -2.76 34.12 67.26
C SER A 12 -3.15 35.57 66.85
N PHE A 13 -4.07 35.68 65.88
CA PHE A 13 -5.18 36.64 65.66
C PHE A 13 -5.03 38.16 65.35
N ALA A 14 -5.68 38.48 64.21
CA ALA A 14 -6.58 39.60 63.88
C ALA A 14 -6.01 40.95 63.41
N SER A 15 -6.16 41.24 62.11
CA SER A 15 -7.31 42.01 61.56
C SER A 15 -7.07 42.41 60.08
N SER A 16 -8.18 42.60 59.34
CA SER A 16 -8.32 43.10 57.95
C SER A 16 -8.36 41.99 56.89
N VAL A 17 -9.53 41.43 56.57
CA VAL A 17 -10.58 41.94 55.64
C VAL A 17 -10.08 42.01 54.20
N GLU A 18 -10.81 41.31 53.32
CA GLU A 18 -10.78 41.31 51.84
C GLU A 18 -9.98 40.21 51.08
N GLN A 19 -10.70 39.11 50.86
CA GLN A 19 -10.96 38.48 49.55
C GLN A 19 -9.83 37.73 48.82
N GLN A 20 -9.88 36.41 48.98
CA GLN A 20 -9.43 35.44 47.97
C GLN A 20 -10.40 35.40 46.78
N GLN A 21 -9.89 35.46 45.56
CA GLN A 21 -10.55 34.91 44.37
C GLN A 21 -9.52 34.47 43.31
N GLU A 22 -9.50 33.16 43.08
CA GLU A 22 -9.51 32.49 41.76
C GLU A 22 -8.36 32.71 40.75
N PHE A 23 -7.48 31.70 40.65
CA PHE A 23 -6.63 31.44 39.49
C PHE A 23 -7.44 30.65 38.44
N ALA A 24 -7.93 31.35 37.42
CA ALA A 24 -8.38 30.78 36.15
C ALA A 24 -7.40 31.17 35.02
N PRO A 25 -7.14 30.29 34.02
CA PRO A 25 -6.25 30.62 32.91
C PRO A 25 -6.89 31.68 31.99
N ARG A 26 -6.14 32.76 31.74
CA ARG A 26 -6.56 33.88 30.87
C ARG A 26 -6.88 33.39 29.45
N ALA A 27 -8.08 33.74 28.97
CA ALA A 27 -8.44 33.69 27.57
C ALA A 27 -7.55 34.64 26.76
N ALA A 28 -7.04 34.17 25.62
CA ALA A 28 -6.32 34.99 24.67
C ALA A 28 -7.29 35.94 23.94
N GLU A 29 -6.99 37.23 23.94
CA GLU A 29 -7.73 38.27 23.22
C GLU A 29 -7.65 38.08 21.70
N PRO A 30 -8.68 38.51 20.94
CA PRO A 30 -8.71 38.37 19.49
C PRO A 30 -7.64 39.27 18.85
N ARG A 31 -6.73 38.67 18.07
CA ARG A 31 -5.79 39.41 17.23
C ARG A 31 -6.52 40.01 16.04
N ASP A 32 -6.37 41.31 15.86
CA ASP A 32 -6.88 42.06 14.72
C ASP A 32 -6.40 41.47 13.39
N VAL A 33 -7.35 41.15 12.53
CA VAL A 33 -7.13 40.72 11.15
C VAL A 33 -6.82 41.98 10.32
N LEU A 34 -5.55 42.15 9.96
CA LEU A 34 -5.14 43.11 8.94
C LEU A 34 -5.68 42.68 7.57
N VAL A 35 -6.72 43.37 7.11
CA VAL A 35 -7.20 43.30 5.72
C VAL A 35 -6.24 44.10 4.84
N PRO A 36 -5.65 43.53 3.77
CA PRO A 36 -4.78 44.31 2.91
C PRO A 36 -5.57 45.37 2.11
N GLU A 37 -5.07 46.59 2.18
CA GLU A 37 -5.56 47.78 1.47
C GLU A 37 -5.45 47.61 -0.05
N ARG A 38 -6.43 48.12 -0.80
CA ARG A 38 -6.49 48.07 -2.27
C ARG A 38 -5.26 48.75 -2.88
N VAL A 39 -4.44 47.99 -3.60
CA VAL A 39 -3.36 48.55 -4.44
C VAL A 39 -4.00 49.39 -5.56
N ARG A 40 -3.64 50.67 -5.60
CA ARG A 40 -4.02 51.60 -6.66
C ARG A 40 -3.37 51.14 -7.98
N ARG A 41 -4.19 51.06 -9.03
CA ARG A 41 -3.70 51.02 -10.41
C ARG A 41 -3.00 52.35 -10.66
N ASP A 42 -1.69 52.32 -10.84
CA ASP A 42 -0.84 53.25 -11.59
C ASP A 42 0.55 53.29 -10.95
N GLU A 43 1.31 52.21 -11.07
CA GLU A 43 2.77 52.22 -10.92
C GLU A 43 3.35 51.02 -11.68
N LEU A 44 3.61 51.25 -12.96
CA LEU A 44 4.40 50.38 -13.81
C LEU A 44 5.87 50.49 -13.38
N VAL A 45 6.47 49.38 -12.95
CA VAL A 45 7.92 49.19 -12.98
C VAL A 45 8.23 48.09 -13.98
N THR A 46 9.05 48.44 -14.96
CA THR A 46 9.43 47.65 -16.14
C THR A 46 10.30 46.46 -15.76
N ALA A 47 9.77 45.24 -15.91
CA ALA A 47 10.57 44.03 -16.05
C ALA A 47 10.78 43.74 -17.55
N GLY A 48 12.01 43.43 -17.93
CA GLY A 48 12.39 43.05 -19.30
C GLY A 48 11.67 41.78 -19.81
N PRO A 49 11.80 41.45 -21.11
CA PRO A 49 10.97 40.45 -21.76
C PRO A 49 11.22 39.05 -21.20
N GLU A 50 10.19 38.41 -20.65
CA GLU A 50 10.22 37.00 -20.28
C GLU A 50 10.44 36.10 -21.51
N PRO A 51 11.17 34.98 -21.38
CA PRO A 51 11.36 34.03 -22.47
C PRO A 51 10.01 33.38 -22.81
N ARG A 52 9.49 33.68 -24.01
CA ARG A 52 8.32 33.01 -24.57
C ARG A 52 8.63 31.53 -24.79
N LEU A 53 8.13 30.67 -23.88
CA LEU A 53 8.03 29.24 -24.14
C LEU A 53 7.01 29.02 -25.26
N HIS A 54 7.51 28.84 -26.48
CA HIS A 54 6.68 28.41 -27.61
C HIS A 54 6.20 26.97 -27.37
N PHE A 55 4.98 26.83 -26.87
CA PHE A 55 4.29 25.55 -26.82
C PHE A 55 3.95 25.12 -28.25
N ARG A 56 4.71 24.17 -28.79
CA ARG A 56 4.41 23.54 -30.08
C ARG A 56 3.48 22.36 -29.80
N PRO A 57 2.20 22.38 -30.23
CA PRO A 57 1.32 21.25 -30.00
C PRO A 57 1.86 20.00 -30.72
N PRO A 58 1.74 18.80 -30.13
CA PRO A 58 2.17 17.56 -30.77
C PRO A 58 1.41 17.34 -32.09
N ARG A 59 2.13 16.79 -33.08
CA ARG A 59 1.64 16.54 -34.44
C ARG A 59 0.35 15.71 -34.42
N ALA A 60 -0.53 15.98 -35.39
CA ALA A 60 -1.82 15.32 -35.53
C ALA A 60 -1.69 13.79 -35.53
N LEU A 61 -2.65 13.13 -34.88
CA LEU A 61 -2.76 11.69 -34.65
C LEU A 61 -2.62 10.84 -35.94
N ASP A 62 -2.89 11.44 -37.11
CA ASP A 62 -2.85 10.80 -38.42
C ASP A 62 -1.43 10.54 -38.98
N GLU A 63 -0.38 11.16 -38.41
CA GLU A 63 1.01 10.83 -38.78
C GLU A 63 1.55 9.63 -38.00
N VAL A 64 1.06 9.37 -36.77
CA VAL A 64 1.51 8.24 -35.94
C VAL A 64 0.93 6.91 -36.43
N LEU A 65 -0.22 6.93 -37.12
CA LEU A 65 -0.93 5.73 -37.58
C LEU A 65 -0.45 5.18 -38.94
N ARG A 66 0.56 5.80 -39.58
CA ARG A 66 1.07 5.32 -40.88
C ARG A 66 2.15 4.24 -40.77
N ASP A 67 2.79 4.09 -39.60
CA ASP A 67 3.94 3.19 -39.43
C ASP A 67 3.62 1.78 -38.90
N GLU A 68 2.35 1.43 -38.65
CA GLU A 68 1.97 0.10 -38.12
C GLU A 68 1.37 -0.88 -39.16
N LYS A 69 1.27 -0.48 -40.43
CA LYS A 69 0.71 -1.35 -41.49
C LYS A 69 1.49 -2.65 -41.81
N PRO A 70 2.79 -2.84 -41.50
CA PRO A 70 3.47 -4.12 -41.80
C PRO A 70 3.19 -5.25 -40.79
N LEU A 71 2.64 -4.95 -39.60
CA LEU A 71 2.49 -5.95 -38.53
C LEU A 71 1.23 -6.82 -38.65
N LEU A 72 0.17 -6.31 -39.27
CA LEU A 72 -1.12 -7.00 -39.38
C LEU A 72 -1.14 -8.14 -40.40
N HIS A 73 -0.23 -8.15 -41.39
CA HIS A 73 -0.14 -9.25 -42.37
C HIS A 73 0.52 -10.52 -41.83
N ARG A 74 1.27 -10.45 -40.72
CA ARG A 74 1.96 -11.63 -40.13
C ARG A 74 1.09 -12.45 -39.17
N LEU A 75 0.00 -11.90 -38.66
CA LEU A 75 -0.90 -12.61 -37.73
C LEU A 75 -2.01 -13.43 -38.41
N ALA A 76 -2.24 -13.27 -39.71
CA ALA A 76 -3.34 -13.96 -40.42
C ALA A 76 -3.00 -15.38 -40.95
N ALA A 77 -1.76 -15.85 -40.84
CA ALA A 77 -1.28 -17.05 -41.56
C ALA A 77 -1.07 -18.33 -40.73
N ARG A 78 -1.68 -18.48 -39.55
CA ARG A 78 -1.63 -19.74 -38.78
C ARG A 78 -3.03 -20.23 -38.38
N ARG A 79 -3.71 -20.87 -39.33
CA ARG A 79 -4.84 -21.78 -39.05
C ARG A 79 -4.34 -23.22 -39.15
N ALA A 80 -4.41 -23.95 -38.04
CA ALA A 80 -4.08 -25.37 -37.97
C ALA A 80 -5.11 -26.20 -38.75
N ARG A 81 -4.65 -27.05 -39.68
CA ARG A 81 -5.45 -28.08 -40.33
C ARG A 81 -5.58 -29.28 -39.41
N VAL A 82 -6.81 -29.69 -39.12
CA VAL A 82 -7.13 -31.00 -38.55
C VAL A 82 -7.25 -31.97 -39.72
N VAL A 83 -6.35 -32.96 -39.79
CA VAL A 83 -6.46 -34.08 -40.73
C VAL A 83 -6.93 -35.30 -39.95
N ARG A 84 -8.05 -35.90 -40.36
CA ARG A 84 -8.50 -37.22 -39.90
C ARG A 84 -8.19 -38.25 -41.00
N HIS A 85 -7.66 -39.40 -40.63
CA HIS A 85 -7.68 -40.61 -41.45
C HIS A 85 -8.07 -41.84 -40.61
N PRO A 86 -8.54 -42.94 -41.23
CA PRO A 86 -9.49 -43.87 -40.63
C PRO A 86 -8.87 -45.21 -40.22
N ALA A 87 -9.51 -45.79 -39.20
CA ALA A 87 -9.77 -47.21 -38.95
C ALA A 87 -8.62 -48.25 -38.88
N ALA A 88 -8.54 -48.82 -37.67
CA ALA A 88 -8.52 -50.26 -37.33
C ALA A 88 -7.18 -51.00 -37.23
N ARG A 89 -6.91 -51.54 -36.02
CA ARG A 89 -7.04 -52.98 -35.71
C ARG A 89 -7.11 -53.21 -34.19
N ARG A 90 -7.98 -54.13 -33.77
CA ARG A 90 -8.10 -54.63 -32.38
C ARG A 90 -6.99 -55.64 -32.09
N GLY A 91 -6.44 -55.60 -30.88
CA GLY A 91 -5.56 -56.62 -30.27
C GLY A 91 -5.52 -56.41 -28.75
N ALA A 92 -5.40 -57.48 -27.98
CA ALA A 92 -5.73 -57.58 -26.57
C ALA A 92 -4.77 -56.86 -25.59
N ALA A 93 -5.33 -56.44 -24.45
CA ALA A 93 -4.71 -56.22 -23.13
C ALA A 93 -3.31 -55.55 -23.08
N GLY A 94 -3.30 -54.25 -22.77
CA GLY A 94 -2.08 -53.53 -22.35
C GLY A 94 -2.37 -52.04 -22.23
N LYS A 95 -1.96 -51.41 -21.13
CA LYS A 95 -2.13 -49.97 -20.88
C LYS A 95 -1.55 -49.18 -22.07
N GLU A 96 -2.37 -48.39 -22.76
CA GLU A 96 -1.89 -47.46 -23.78
C GLU A 96 -1.29 -46.22 -23.09
N SER A 97 0.04 -46.19 -23.03
CA SER A 97 0.82 -44.98 -22.81
C SER A 97 0.86 -44.18 -24.11
N PHE A 98 0.40 -42.93 -24.09
CA PHE A 98 0.48 -42.04 -25.24
C PHE A 98 1.71 -41.15 -25.15
N ASP A 99 2.63 -41.29 -26.10
CA ASP A 99 3.71 -40.32 -26.29
C ASP A 99 3.16 -39.02 -26.89
N VAL A 100 3.34 -37.91 -26.20
CA VAL A 100 2.96 -36.58 -26.71
C VAL A 100 4.09 -36.05 -27.58
N VAL A 101 3.91 -36.11 -28.91
CA VAL A 101 4.85 -35.51 -29.86
C VAL A 101 4.47 -34.06 -30.12
N THR A 102 5.30 -33.13 -29.64
CA THR A 102 5.27 -31.72 -30.06
C THR A 102 6.64 -31.32 -30.61
N GLY A 103 6.68 -30.83 -31.85
CA GLY A 103 7.92 -30.30 -32.45
C GLY A 103 9.02 -31.34 -32.75
N GLY A 104 8.68 -32.62 -32.94
CA GLY A 104 9.64 -33.64 -33.39
C GLY A 104 10.53 -34.25 -32.30
N LYS A 105 10.23 -34.05 -31.01
CA LYS A 105 10.87 -34.80 -29.90
C LYS A 105 9.85 -35.67 -29.17
N VAL A 106 10.24 -36.91 -28.88
CA VAL A 106 9.48 -37.92 -28.10
C VAL A 106 9.93 -37.82 -26.64
N PHE A 107 8.97 -37.73 -25.71
CA PHE A 107 9.23 -37.76 -24.27
C PHE A 107 8.66 -39.06 -23.69
N PRO A 108 9.43 -39.82 -22.89
CA PRO A 108 8.95 -41.07 -22.32
C PRO A 108 7.82 -40.83 -21.31
N ALA A 109 6.72 -41.55 -21.46
CA ALA A 109 5.61 -41.57 -20.50
C ALA A 109 5.99 -42.38 -19.25
N GLY A 110 6.69 -41.74 -18.31
CA GLY A 110 7.00 -42.32 -17.01
C GLY A 110 8.20 -41.65 -16.36
N GLY A 111 7.95 -40.73 -15.43
CA GLY A 111 8.99 -40.08 -14.64
C GLY A 111 8.33 -39.35 -13.48
N ASP A 112 8.86 -39.58 -12.28
CA ASP A 112 8.32 -39.18 -11.00
C ASP A 112 7.85 -37.72 -10.98
N SER A 113 6.68 -37.51 -10.38
CA SER A 113 6.14 -36.19 -10.08
C SER A 113 7.00 -35.51 -9.01
N HIS A 114 8.16 -35.00 -9.41
CA HIS A 114 8.76 -33.86 -8.72
C HIS A 114 7.78 -32.71 -8.86
N ALA A 115 6.97 -32.48 -7.83
CA ALA A 115 6.22 -31.25 -7.69
C ALA A 115 7.22 -30.09 -7.84
N VAL A 116 7.19 -29.41 -8.98
CA VAL A 116 7.92 -28.16 -9.16
C VAL A 116 7.34 -27.24 -8.09
N ALA A 117 8.09 -27.02 -7.00
CA ALA A 117 7.66 -26.15 -5.92
C ALA A 117 7.34 -24.79 -6.56
N SER A 118 6.06 -24.46 -6.65
CA SER A 118 5.64 -23.18 -7.20
C SER A 118 6.11 -22.11 -6.24
N MET A 119 6.89 -21.16 -6.75
CA MET A 119 7.33 -20.00 -6.00
C MET A 119 6.15 -19.37 -5.25
N GLU A 120 6.30 -19.23 -3.93
CA GLU A 120 5.26 -18.65 -3.06
C GLU A 120 4.90 -17.24 -3.52
N ARG A 121 3.65 -16.85 -3.37
CA ARG A 121 3.10 -15.56 -3.76
C ARG A 121 2.79 -14.74 -2.53
N VAL A 122 3.38 -13.56 -2.45
CA VAL A 122 3.21 -12.66 -1.32
C VAL A 122 2.63 -11.35 -1.84
N VAL A 123 1.54 -10.91 -1.22
CA VAL A 123 1.05 -9.54 -1.41
C VAL A 123 1.59 -8.68 -0.28
N VAL A 124 2.10 -7.50 -0.60
CA VAL A 124 2.60 -6.50 0.36
C VAL A 124 1.75 -5.24 0.22
N SER A 125 0.93 -4.93 1.23
CA SER A 125 0.26 -3.64 1.37
C SER A 125 1.27 -2.66 1.97
N LEU A 126 1.74 -1.69 1.18
CA LEU A 126 2.68 -0.65 1.61
C LEU A 126 1.90 0.60 1.99
N GLY A 127 1.80 0.91 3.29
CA GLY A 127 1.12 2.10 3.77
C GLY A 127 1.71 3.37 3.15
N GLY A 128 0.88 4.27 2.61
CA GLY A 128 1.39 5.44 1.89
C GLY A 128 2.18 6.41 2.79
N SER A 129 1.85 6.49 4.08
CA SER A 129 2.62 7.28 5.06
C SER A 129 3.93 6.62 5.47
N VAL A 130 4.10 5.32 5.20
CA VAL A 130 5.37 4.61 5.35
C VAL A 130 6.21 4.85 4.10
N LEU A 131 5.59 4.75 2.91
CA LEU A 131 6.28 4.80 1.63
C LEU A 131 6.76 6.21 1.27
N VAL A 132 5.90 7.23 1.39
CA VAL A 132 6.17 8.63 1.03
C VAL A 132 5.56 9.59 2.06
N PRO A 133 6.11 9.70 3.27
CA PRO A 133 5.71 10.70 4.26
C PRO A 133 6.00 12.15 3.84
N GLY A 134 6.92 12.38 2.90
CA GLY A 134 7.24 13.70 2.35
C GLY A 134 8.56 14.32 2.87
N ASP A 135 9.39 13.54 3.55
CA ASP A 135 10.53 14.05 4.34
C ASP A 135 11.88 13.51 3.82
N GLY A 136 12.11 13.61 2.50
CA GLY A 136 13.36 13.13 1.88
C GLY A 136 13.42 11.60 1.73
N ASP A 137 12.38 11.00 1.17
CA ASP A 137 12.15 9.54 1.19
C ASP A 137 13.03 8.69 0.27
N ALA A 138 13.88 9.31 -0.55
CA ALA A 138 14.70 8.60 -1.52
C ALA A 138 15.62 7.50 -0.92
N PRO A 139 16.32 7.71 0.22
CA PRO A 139 17.16 6.66 0.81
C PRO A 139 16.34 5.45 1.25
N TYR A 140 15.17 5.68 1.87
CA TYR A 140 14.28 4.59 2.26
C TYR A 140 13.75 3.82 1.05
N LEU A 141 13.32 4.53 0.00
CA LEU A 141 12.84 3.91 -1.24
C LEU A 141 13.94 3.08 -1.93
N SER A 142 15.21 3.53 -1.89
CA SER A 142 16.34 2.76 -2.41
C SER A 142 16.52 1.46 -1.64
N HIS A 143 16.63 1.52 -0.31
CA HIS A 143 16.80 0.32 0.51
C HIS A 143 15.60 -0.63 0.45
N LEU A 144 14.37 -0.09 0.38
CA LEU A 144 13.17 -0.89 0.17
C LEU A 144 13.21 -1.59 -1.19
N ALA A 145 13.60 -0.89 -2.25
CA ALA A 145 13.69 -1.47 -3.59
C ALA A 145 14.75 -2.57 -3.67
N GLU A 146 15.93 -2.35 -3.09
CA GLU A 146 16.99 -3.37 -2.94
C GLU A 146 16.45 -4.60 -2.21
N THR A 147 15.84 -4.40 -1.04
CA THR A 147 15.24 -5.48 -0.23
C THR A 147 14.20 -6.27 -1.02
N LEU A 148 13.25 -5.60 -1.69
CA LEU A 148 12.21 -6.27 -2.47
C LEU A 148 12.79 -6.99 -3.70
N ALA A 149 13.78 -6.40 -4.36
CA ALA A 149 14.45 -7.00 -5.52
C ALA A 149 15.17 -8.30 -5.11
N ASP A 150 15.91 -8.28 -4.00
CA ASP A 150 16.59 -9.45 -3.46
C ASP A 150 15.59 -10.57 -3.10
N LEU A 151 14.47 -10.22 -2.45
CA LEU A 151 13.46 -11.21 -2.06
C LEU A 151 12.70 -11.78 -3.25
N SER A 152 12.64 -11.05 -4.36
CA SER A 152 11.92 -11.48 -5.56
C SER A 152 12.55 -12.71 -6.26
N SER A 153 13.77 -13.10 -5.89
CA SER A 153 14.37 -14.37 -6.35
C SER A 153 13.78 -15.60 -5.66
N SER A 154 13.21 -15.43 -4.46
CA SER A 154 12.70 -16.53 -3.62
C SER A 154 11.17 -16.58 -3.61
N VAL A 155 10.52 -15.43 -3.70
CA VAL A 155 9.06 -15.31 -3.68
C VAL A 155 8.55 -14.38 -4.78
N LYS A 156 7.31 -14.58 -5.19
CA LYS A 156 6.60 -13.74 -6.13
C LYS A 156 5.91 -12.59 -5.40
N ILE A 157 6.37 -11.36 -5.63
CA ILE A 157 5.90 -10.19 -4.89
C ILE A 157 4.85 -9.41 -5.69
N PHE A 158 3.75 -9.06 -5.03
CA PHE A 158 2.77 -8.08 -5.48
C PHE A 158 2.70 -6.95 -4.47
N ALA A 159 3.14 -5.74 -4.81
CA ALA A 159 3.08 -4.59 -3.91
C ALA A 159 1.90 -3.68 -4.27
N VAL A 160 1.07 -3.37 -3.28
CA VAL A 160 -0.04 -2.41 -3.37
C VAL A 160 0.33 -1.20 -2.54
N THR A 161 0.43 -0.02 -3.15
CA THR A 161 0.86 1.20 -2.46
C THR A 161 -0.33 2.01 -1.97
N GLY A 162 -0.23 2.54 -0.75
CA GLY A 162 -1.17 3.49 -0.16
C GLY A 162 -0.91 4.93 -0.60
N GLY A 163 -1.88 5.82 -0.34
CA GLY A 163 -1.82 7.22 -0.75
C GLY A 163 -1.16 8.18 0.25
N GLY A 164 -1.14 7.82 1.53
CA GLY A 164 -0.42 8.58 2.57
C GLY A 164 -0.95 9.99 2.83
N LYS A 165 -0.09 10.86 3.37
CA LYS A 165 -0.43 12.27 3.66
C LYS A 165 -0.81 13.04 2.39
N ILE A 166 -0.15 12.76 1.27
CA ILE A 166 -0.39 13.43 -0.01
C ILE A 166 -1.82 13.13 -0.52
N ALA A 167 -2.28 11.88 -0.45
CA ALA A 167 -3.66 11.56 -0.85
C ALA A 167 -4.68 12.31 -0.01
N ARG A 168 -4.48 12.35 1.32
CA ARG A 168 -5.35 13.12 2.22
C ARG A 168 -5.36 14.60 1.88
N PHE A 169 -4.21 15.20 1.60
CA PHE A 169 -4.11 16.60 1.20
C PHE A 169 -4.97 16.92 -0.03
N TYR A 170 -4.88 16.11 -1.09
CA TYR A 170 -5.68 16.31 -2.31
C TYR A 170 -7.17 16.02 -2.09
N ILE A 171 -7.50 15.00 -1.30
CA ILE A 171 -8.89 14.67 -0.95
C ILE A 171 -9.54 15.81 -0.17
N GLU A 172 -8.88 16.31 0.89
CA GLU A 172 -9.43 17.42 1.69
C GLU A 172 -9.52 18.72 0.89
N THR A 173 -8.52 19.01 0.06
CA THR A 173 -8.56 20.18 -0.83
C THR A 173 -9.73 20.06 -1.82
N GLY A 174 -9.90 18.89 -2.44
CA GLY A 174 -11.02 18.64 -3.35
C GLY A 174 -12.37 18.75 -2.65
N ARG A 175 -12.47 18.29 -1.39
CA ARG A 175 -13.69 18.39 -0.58
C ARG A 175 -14.03 19.84 -0.28
N ALA A 176 -13.04 20.65 0.09
CA ALA A 176 -13.21 22.09 0.31
C ALA A 176 -13.66 22.83 -0.96
N LEU A 177 -13.33 22.31 -2.15
CA LEU A 177 -13.79 22.81 -3.45
C LEU A 177 -15.19 22.28 -3.86
N GLY A 178 -15.85 21.49 -3.01
CA GLY A 178 -17.19 20.96 -3.27
C GLY A 178 -17.24 19.77 -4.23
N ALA A 179 -16.13 19.05 -4.42
CA ALA A 179 -16.14 17.82 -5.21
C ALA A 179 -16.91 16.70 -4.49
N ARG A 180 -17.57 15.84 -5.27
CA ARG A 180 -18.28 14.65 -4.75
C ARG A 180 -17.28 13.58 -4.32
N GLU A 181 -17.61 12.78 -3.30
CA GLU A 181 -16.74 11.72 -2.76
C GLU A 181 -16.13 10.79 -3.83
N ARG A 182 -16.91 10.40 -4.85
CA ARG A 182 -16.39 9.58 -5.96
C ARG A 182 -15.17 10.21 -6.66
N ARG A 183 -15.17 11.54 -6.86
CA ARG A 183 -14.04 12.25 -7.46
C ARG A 183 -12.87 12.36 -6.50
N LEU A 184 -13.13 12.45 -5.20
CA LEU A 184 -12.09 12.47 -4.18
C LEU A 184 -11.37 11.12 -4.11
N ASP A 185 -12.12 10.02 -4.20
CA ASP A 185 -11.54 8.69 -4.29
C ASP A 185 -10.70 8.51 -5.56
N GLU A 186 -11.16 9.04 -6.70
CA GLU A 186 -10.38 9.05 -7.96
C GLU A 186 -9.03 9.76 -7.76
N LEU A 187 -8.98 10.90 -7.06
CA LEU A 187 -7.72 11.58 -6.71
C LEU A 187 -6.83 10.71 -5.80
N GLY A 188 -7.41 10.10 -4.77
CA GLY A 188 -6.69 9.20 -3.87
C GLY A 188 -6.08 8.01 -4.62
N ILE A 189 -6.83 7.40 -5.54
CA ILE A 189 -6.37 6.33 -6.40
C ILE A 189 -5.19 6.78 -7.28
N GLU A 190 -5.27 7.95 -7.91
CA GLU A 190 -4.15 8.42 -8.73
C GLU A 190 -2.88 8.67 -7.90
N ILE A 191 -3.01 9.15 -6.66
CA ILE A 191 -1.87 9.34 -5.77
C ILE A 191 -1.27 8.01 -5.32
N THR A 192 -2.09 6.99 -5.04
CA THR A 192 -1.57 5.63 -4.76
C THR A 192 -0.75 5.10 -5.93
N ARG A 193 -1.22 5.30 -7.17
CA ARG A 193 -0.51 4.90 -8.40
C ARG A 193 0.75 5.72 -8.62
N MET A 194 0.75 7.00 -8.25
CA MET A 194 1.95 7.83 -8.29
C MET A 194 3.03 7.28 -7.34
N ASN A 195 2.65 6.87 -6.13
CA ASN A 195 3.57 6.23 -5.20
C ASN A 195 4.09 4.87 -5.73
N ALA A 196 3.24 4.08 -6.40
CA ALA A 196 3.68 2.86 -7.07
C ALA A 196 4.68 3.14 -8.21
N ARG A 197 4.44 4.16 -9.03
CA ARG A 197 5.40 4.58 -10.08
C ARG A 197 6.74 5.00 -9.47
N LEU A 198 6.71 5.74 -8.36
CA LEU A 198 7.91 6.18 -7.67
C LEU A 198 8.74 4.98 -7.16
N LEU A 199 8.10 3.99 -6.55
CA LEU A 199 8.76 2.73 -6.17
C LEU A 199 9.28 1.97 -7.40
N GLY A 200 8.53 2.00 -8.51
CA GLY A 200 8.94 1.41 -9.79
C GLY A 200 10.22 2.01 -10.38
N ILE A 201 10.45 3.31 -10.17
CA ILE A 201 11.71 3.97 -10.57
C ILE A 201 12.88 3.35 -9.81
N ALA A 202 12.75 3.16 -8.49
CA ALA A 202 13.81 2.56 -7.67
C ALA A 202 14.03 1.07 -8.01
N LEU A 203 12.97 0.33 -8.32
CA LEU A 203 13.05 -1.10 -8.68
C LEU A 203 13.56 -1.37 -10.11
N GLY A 204 13.50 -0.37 -11.00
CA GLY A 204 13.93 -0.51 -12.38
C GLY A 204 13.28 -1.69 -13.10
N LYS A 205 14.10 -2.59 -13.67
CA LYS A 205 13.62 -3.73 -14.47
C LYS A 205 12.97 -4.85 -13.66
N ALA A 206 13.13 -4.86 -12.33
CA ALA A 206 12.52 -5.87 -11.46
C ALA A 206 10.99 -5.73 -11.35
N ALA A 207 10.45 -4.57 -11.71
CA ALA A 207 9.04 -4.25 -11.62
C ALA A 207 8.44 -3.76 -12.95
N ASN A 208 7.10 -3.71 -13.00
CA ASN A 208 6.39 -3.00 -14.05
C ASN A 208 6.49 -1.48 -13.85
N ALA A 209 6.77 -0.75 -14.93
CA ALA A 209 6.88 0.71 -14.89
C ALA A 209 5.53 1.40 -14.64
N GLU A 210 4.45 0.91 -15.27
CA GLU A 210 3.09 1.42 -15.06
C GLU A 210 2.33 0.49 -14.10
N PRO A 211 1.78 1.00 -12.98
CA PRO A 211 1.07 0.18 -12.01
C PRO A 211 -0.16 -0.49 -12.63
N ALA A 212 -0.42 -1.72 -12.22
CA ALA A 212 -1.65 -2.42 -12.61
C ALA A 212 -2.88 -1.63 -12.13
N LYS A 213 -3.89 -1.50 -12.99
CA LYS A 213 -5.16 -0.83 -12.65
C LYS A 213 -6.25 -1.83 -12.28
N THR A 214 -6.04 -3.11 -12.60
CA THR A 214 -6.97 -4.21 -12.33
C THR A 214 -6.23 -5.45 -11.82
N TYR A 215 -6.94 -6.32 -11.11
CA TYR A 215 -6.38 -7.60 -10.65
C TYR A 215 -5.98 -8.52 -11.81
N THR A 216 -6.75 -8.51 -12.90
CA THR A 216 -6.43 -9.27 -14.12
C THR A 216 -5.13 -8.80 -14.76
N GLU A 217 -4.91 -7.48 -14.79
CA GLU A 217 -3.66 -6.91 -15.26
C GLU A 217 -2.49 -7.27 -14.35
N ALA A 218 -2.65 -7.22 -13.03
CA ALA A 218 -1.63 -7.63 -12.08
C ALA A 218 -1.21 -9.10 -12.31
N SER A 219 -2.18 -10.01 -12.47
CA SER A 219 -1.94 -11.43 -12.80
C SER A 219 -1.24 -11.62 -14.15
N ARG A 220 -1.46 -10.73 -15.12
CA ARG A 220 -0.77 -10.76 -16.41
C ARG A 220 0.68 -10.29 -16.29
N LEU A 221 0.91 -9.21 -15.56
CA LEU A 221 2.24 -8.64 -15.31
C LEU A 221 3.12 -9.60 -14.49
N ALA A 222 2.52 -10.39 -13.61
CA ALA A 222 3.22 -11.43 -12.84
C ALA A 222 3.98 -12.44 -13.71
N ARG A 223 3.60 -12.63 -14.98
CA ARG A 223 4.34 -13.52 -15.90
C ARG A 223 5.63 -12.91 -16.46
N ARG A 224 5.83 -11.60 -16.30
CA ARG A 224 6.92 -10.83 -16.93
C ARG A 224 7.83 -10.13 -15.94
N HIS A 225 7.31 -9.75 -14.78
CA HIS A 225 8.04 -8.96 -13.79
C HIS A 225 8.12 -9.74 -12.47
N PRO A 226 9.31 -9.90 -11.86
CA PRO A 226 9.47 -10.48 -10.52
C PRO A 226 8.56 -9.82 -9.49
N ILE A 227 8.44 -8.48 -9.53
CA ILE A 227 7.60 -7.69 -8.65
C ILE A 227 6.49 -7.03 -9.46
N VAL A 228 5.25 -7.11 -8.97
CA VAL A 228 4.10 -6.44 -9.59
C VAL A 228 3.64 -5.27 -8.71
N LEU A 229 3.67 -4.06 -9.24
CA LEU A 229 3.23 -2.84 -8.58
C LEU A 229 1.79 -2.49 -8.96
N MET A 230 1.03 -2.07 -7.97
CA MET A 230 -0.38 -1.73 -8.09
C MET A 230 -0.73 -0.58 -7.13
N GLY A 231 -1.75 0.20 -7.48
CA GLY A 231 -2.36 1.18 -6.58
C GLY A 231 -3.83 0.83 -6.31
N GLY A 232 -4.62 1.84 -5.95
CA GLY A 232 -6.07 1.73 -5.83
C GLY A 232 -6.75 1.34 -7.14
N THR A 233 -7.92 0.69 -7.03
CA THR A 233 -8.68 0.16 -8.17
C THR A 233 -10.01 0.87 -8.38
N ALA A 234 -10.79 1.05 -7.32
CA ALA A 234 -12.17 1.51 -7.40
C ALA A 234 -12.49 2.49 -6.25
N PRO A 235 -13.34 3.50 -6.50
CA PRO A 235 -13.86 4.37 -5.45
C PRO A 235 -14.50 3.62 -4.28
N GLY A 236 -14.38 4.19 -3.08
CA GLY A 236 -14.85 3.60 -1.82
C GLY A 236 -14.04 2.40 -1.31
N TRP A 237 -12.88 2.08 -1.91
CA TRP A 237 -12.03 0.97 -1.49
C TRP A 237 -10.72 1.49 -0.89
N THR A 238 -10.40 1.02 0.30
CA THR A 238 -9.08 1.23 0.92
C THR A 238 -8.02 0.38 0.22
N THR A 239 -6.75 0.76 0.37
CA THR A 239 -5.64 0.01 -0.22
C THR A 239 -5.47 -1.37 0.42
N ASP A 240 -5.81 -1.51 1.70
CA ASP A 240 -5.85 -2.81 2.38
C ASP A 240 -6.89 -3.75 1.76
N ARG A 241 -8.09 -3.23 1.45
CA ARG A 241 -9.11 -4.01 0.72
C ARG A 241 -8.62 -4.41 -0.67
N VAL A 242 -7.91 -3.51 -1.35
CA VAL A 242 -7.32 -3.82 -2.66
C VAL A 242 -6.27 -4.92 -2.54
N ALA A 243 -5.38 -4.84 -1.55
CA ALA A 243 -4.34 -5.83 -1.29
C ALA A 243 -4.93 -7.20 -0.90
N ALA A 244 -5.91 -7.24 0.00
CA ALA A 244 -6.62 -8.47 0.37
C ALA A 244 -7.35 -9.10 -0.81
N SER A 245 -8.00 -8.29 -1.64
CA SER A 245 -8.67 -8.78 -2.86
C SER A 245 -7.67 -9.31 -3.87
N LEU A 246 -6.53 -8.65 -4.06
CA LEU A 246 -5.44 -9.12 -4.91
C LEU A 246 -4.87 -10.44 -4.39
N ALA A 247 -4.61 -10.56 -3.08
CA ALA A 247 -4.11 -11.76 -2.43
C ALA A 247 -5.01 -12.96 -2.73
N ARG A 248 -6.33 -12.79 -2.60
CA ARG A 248 -7.31 -13.81 -2.98
C ARG A 248 -7.26 -14.15 -4.47
N VAL A 249 -7.17 -13.16 -5.36
CA VAL A 249 -7.15 -13.39 -6.82
C VAL A 249 -5.88 -14.14 -7.26
N VAL A 250 -4.73 -13.80 -6.71
CA VAL A 250 -3.45 -14.43 -7.08
C VAL A 250 -3.16 -15.71 -6.30
N ARG A 251 -4.04 -16.08 -5.36
CA ARG A 251 -3.84 -17.18 -4.41
C ARG A 251 -2.52 -17.01 -3.66
N ALA A 252 -2.39 -15.88 -2.99
CA ALA A 252 -1.21 -15.57 -2.20
C ALA A 252 -1.13 -16.48 -0.97
N ASP A 253 0.07 -16.91 -0.64
CA ASP A 253 0.38 -17.69 0.55
C ASP A 253 0.31 -16.83 1.82
N ARG A 254 0.45 -15.50 1.67
CA ARG A 254 0.30 -14.52 2.75
C ARG A 254 0.13 -13.09 2.23
N LEU A 255 -0.50 -12.26 3.05
CA LEU A 255 -0.57 -10.81 2.92
C LEU A 255 0.28 -10.16 4.01
N VAL A 256 1.27 -9.36 3.62
CA VAL A 256 2.04 -8.53 4.54
C VAL A 256 1.47 -7.12 4.52
N ASN A 257 1.05 -6.59 5.68
CA ASN A 257 0.66 -5.20 5.85
C ASN A 257 1.81 -4.42 6.50
N ALA A 258 2.53 -3.67 5.69
CA ALA A 258 3.62 -2.80 6.10
C ALA A 258 3.06 -1.40 6.40
N THR A 259 2.76 -1.16 7.68
CA THR A 259 2.08 0.04 8.18
C THR A 259 2.99 0.84 9.10
N SER A 260 2.49 1.94 9.68
CA SER A 260 3.25 2.82 10.59
C SER A 260 3.23 2.37 12.05
N VAL A 261 2.72 1.16 12.30
CA VAL A 261 2.71 0.52 13.62
C VAL A 261 3.32 -0.86 13.45
N ASP A 262 4.01 -1.33 14.47
CA ASP A 262 4.75 -2.57 14.52
C ASP A 262 3.88 -3.81 14.80
N GLY A 263 2.54 -3.67 14.85
CA GLY A 263 1.63 -4.81 14.98
C GLY A 263 0.19 -4.42 15.30
N VAL A 264 -0.60 -5.43 15.63
CA VAL A 264 -1.96 -5.27 16.16
C VAL A 264 -1.87 -5.16 17.68
N TYR A 265 -2.59 -4.20 18.24
CA TYR A 265 -2.60 -3.91 19.67
C TYR A 265 -3.99 -4.13 20.27
N SER A 266 -4.03 -4.34 21.59
CA SER A 266 -5.27 -4.38 22.35
C SER A 266 -6.06 -3.06 22.27
N GLU A 267 -5.35 -1.94 22.20
CA GLU A 267 -5.87 -0.57 22.12
C GLU A 267 -4.91 0.29 21.29
N ASP A 268 -5.25 1.54 20.96
CA ASP A 268 -4.31 2.42 20.25
C ASP A 268 -3.08 2.74 21.15
N PRO A 269 -1.86 2.31 20.77
CA PRO A 269 -0.66 2.56 21.56
C PRO A 269 -0.27 4.05 21.65
N LYS A 270 -0.81 4.91 20.78
CA LYS A 270 -0.59 6.36 20.84
C LYS A 270 -1.42 7.02 21.93
N SER A 271 -2.61 6.49 22.21
CA SER A 271 -3.49 7.02 23.25
C SER A 271 -3.34 6.30 24.59
N ASN A 272 -2.93 5.02 24.57
CA ASN A 272 -2.78 4.21 25.78
C ASN A 272 -1.37 3.57 25.83
N PRO A 273 -0.49 4.00 26.75
CA PRO A 273 0.85 3.43 26.90
C PRO A 273 0.84 1.99 27.44
N PHE A 274 -0.29 1.51 27.98
CA PHE A 274 -0.46 0.14 28.43
C PHE A 274 -0.98 -0.81 27.34
N ALA A 275 -1.19 -0.31 26.11
CA ALA A 275 -1.61 -1.13 24.99
C ALA A 275 -0.61 -2.26 24.74
N ARG A 276 -1.11 -3.50 24.68
CA ARG A 276 -0.28 -4.68 24.47
C ARG A 276 -0.31 -5.08 23.01
N ARG A 277 0.86 -5.23 22.40
CA ARG A 277 0.99 -5.79 21.06
C ARG A 277 0.74 -7.29 21.12
N PHE A 278 -0.03 -7.81 20.17
CA PHE A 278 -0.18 -9.24 20.00
C PHE A 278 0.94 -9.80 19.12
N GLU A 279 1.52 -10.93 19.48
CA GLU A 279 2.43 -11.65 18.58
C GLU A 279 1.65 -12.50 17.56
N ARG A 280 0.60 -13.16 18.03
CA ARG A 280 -0.29 -13.98 17.20
C ARG A 280 -1.74 -13.79 17.63
N ILE A 281 -2.64 -13.67 16.66
CA ILE A 281 -4.09 -13.68 16.87
C ILE A 281 -4.76 -14.43 15.73
N THR A 282 -6.03 -14.77 15.92
CA THR A 282 -6.87 -15.36 14.90
C THR A 282 -7.53 -14.30 14.02
N HIS A 283 -7.95 -14.68 12.81
CA HIS A 283 -8.81 -13.84 11.96
C HIS A 283 -10.06 -13.36 12.71
N LYS A 284 -10.67 -14.24 13.53
CA LYS A 284 -11.84 -13.91 14.34
C LYS A 284 -11.50 -12.84 15.37
N GLU A 285 -10.43 -13.03 16.15
CA GLU A 285 -10.00 -12.04 17.15
C GLU A 285 -9.68 -10.69 16.51
N LEU A 286 -9.02 -10.67 15.34
CA LEU A 286 -8.79 -9.42 14.61
C LEU A 286 -10.11 -8.71 14.27
N ILE A 287 -11.09 -9.45 13.75
CA ILE A 287 -12.42 -8.91 13.39
C ILE A 287 -13.17 -8.41 14.64
N ASP A 288 -13.11 -9.16 15.74
CA ASP A 288 -13.77 -8.81 17.00
C ASP A 288 -13.16 -7.53 17.61
N LEU A 289 -11.83 -7.37 17.56
CA LEU A 289 -11.12 -6.15 17.98
C LEU A 289 -11.57 -4.91 17.19
N MET A 290 -11.86 -5.06 15.89
CA MET A 290 -12.36 -3.95 15.06
C MET A 290 -13.86 -3.68 15.25
N GLY A 291 -14.64 -4.70 15.60
CA GLY A 291 -16.10 -4.62 15.78
C GLY A 291 -16.55 -4.03 17.12
N ALA A 292 -15.71 -4.07 18.16
CA ALA A 292 -16.03 -3.57 19.50
C ALA A 292 -16.14 -2.02 19.61
N GLY A 293 -15.94 -1.29 18.50
CA GLY A 293 -15.84 0.18 18.45
C GLY A 293 -17.14 0.94 18.23
N HIS A 294 -18.22 0.66 18.98
CA HIS A 294 -19.40 1.55 19.02
C HIS A 294 -19.61 2.30 20.34
N GLU A 295 -18.85 2.03 21.41
CA GLU A 295 -19.07 2.72 22.70
C GLU A 295 -17.81 3.21 23.43
N ARG A 296 -16.61 2.81 23.02
CA ARG A 296 -15.34 3.34 23.58
C ARG A 296 -14.38 3.55 22.43
N ALA A 297 -13.60 4.63 22.48
CA ALA A 297 -12.59 4.99 21.49
C ALA A 297 -11.91 3.73 20.95
N GLY A 298 -12.27 3.34 19.72
CA GLY A 298 -11.87 2.05 19.16
C GLY A 298 -10.36 1.98 18.99
N PRO A 299 -9.77 0.77 18.95
CA PRO A 299 -8.36 0.62 18.63
C PRO A 299 -8.09 1.32 17.30
N ALA A 300 -6.96 2.01 17.17
CA ALA A 300 -6.51 2.57 15.91
C ALA A 300 -6.62 1.47 14.86
N ILE A 301 -7.49 1.68 13.85
CA ILE A 301 -7.79 0.67 12.84
C ILE A 301 -6.47 0.38 12.10
N VAL A 302 -5.80 -0.70 12.49
CA VAL A 302 -4.50 -1.11 11.93
C VAL A 302 -4.68 -1.69 10.52
N PHE A 303 -5.86 -2.25 10.25
CA PHE A 303 -6.21 -2.89 8.99
C PHE A 303 -7.70 -2.69 8.68
N ASP A 304 -8.05 -2.55 7.40
CA ASP A 304 -9.43 -2.36 6.98
C ASP A 304 -10.37 -3.54 7.37
N PRO A 305 -11.54 -3.30 7.98
CA PRO A 305 -12.45 -4.37 8.40
C PRO A 305 -13.05 -5.20 7.25
N VAL A 306 -13.21 -4.62 6.06
CA VAL A 306 -13.64 -5.37 4.87
C VAL A 306 -12.48 -6.24 4.36
N ALA A 307 -11.25 -5.72 4.37
CA ALA A 307 -10.05 -6.46 4.03
C ALA A 307 -9.84 -7.66 4.96
N ALA A 308 -10.00 -7.48 6.27
CA ALA A 308 -9.91 -8.54 7.27
C ALA A 308 -10.90 -9.69 7.00
N ARG A 309 -12.13 -9.35 6.61
CA ARG A 309 -13.13 -10.35 6.21
C ARG A 309 -12.73 -11.07 4.91
N VAL A 310 -12.15 -10.36 3.95
CA VAL A 310 -11.70 -10.97 2.68
C VAL A 310 -10.58 -11.99 2.93
N ILE A 311 -9.58 -11.67 3.74
CA ILE A 311 -8.49 -12.61 4.05
C ILE A 311 -8.95 -13.78 4.92
N SER A 312 -9.86 -13.53 5.88
CA SER A 312 -10.45 -14.57 6.72
C SER A 312 -11.22 -15.59 5.89
N GLN A 313 -12.07 -15.13 4.97
CA GLN A 313 -12.82 -16.01 4.05
C GLN A 313 -11.92 -16.80 3.09
N ALA A 314 -10.74 -16.26 2.78
CA ALA A 314 -9.77 -16.90 1.90
C ALA A 314 -8.73 -17.75 2.66
N SER A 315 -8.79 -17.77 3.99
CA SER A 315 -7.79 -18.39 4.88
C SER A 315 -6.36 -17.93 4.54
N ILE A 316 -6.18 -16.65 4.20
CA ILE A 316 -4.86 -16.08 3.86
C ILE A 316 -4.27 -15.45 5.12
N PRO A 317 -3.12 -15.93 5.62
CA PRO A 317 -2.41 -15.30 6.73
C PRO A 317 -2.14 -13.81 6.47
N LEU A 318 -2.37 -12.99 7.48
CA LEU A 318 -1.98 -11.57 7.49
C LEU A 318 -0.82 -11.36 8.45
N LEU A 319 0.25 -10.72 7.98
CA LEU A 319 1.43 -10.38 8.77
C LEU A 319 1.52 -8.86 8.86
N VAL A 320 1.37 -8.30 10.06
CA VAL A 320 1.39 -6.85 10.30
C VAL A 320 2.75 -6.47 10.86
N VAL A 321 3.41 -5.51 10.22
CA VAL A 321 4.76 -5.03 10.56
C VAL A 321 4.87 -3.52 10.40
N ASP A 322 5.85 -2.94 11.11
CA ASP A 322 6.32 -1.60 10.78
C ASP A 322 7.04 -1.66 9.44
N GLY A 323 6.51 -0.96 8.44
CA GLY A 323 7.09 -0.97 7.10
C GLY A 323 8.43 -0.23 7.00
N ARG A 324 8.82 0.57 8.00
CA ARG A 324 10.14 1.21 8.07
C ARG A 324 11.20 0.28 8.67
N ASP A 325 10.81 -0.81 9.35
CA ASP A 325 11.71 -1.88 9.76
C ASP A 325 11.87 -2.89 8.62
N LEU A 326 12.94 -2.72 7.83
CA LEU A 326 13.22 -3.59 6.68
C LEU A 326 13.57 -5.03 7.09
N ALA A 327 14.09 -5.24 8.31
CA ALA A 327 14.39 -6.59 8.80
C ALA A 327 13.09 -7.34 9.13
N ALA A 328 12.16 -6.68 9.83
CA ALA A 328 10.83 -7.25 10.09
C ALA A 328 10.05 -7.48 8.79
N LEU A 329 10.09 -6.52 7.85
CA LEU A 329 9.46 -6.65 6.54
C LEU A 329 10.01 -7.85 5.76
N ARG A 330 11.34 -8.03 5.74
CA ARG A 330 11.99 -9.19 5.13
C ARG A 330 11.48 -10.51 5.73
N GLY A 331 11.48 -10.61 7.06
CA GLY A 331 11.03 -11.80 7.75
C GLY A 331 9.57 -12.13 7.43
N ALA A 332 8.69 -11.12 7.47
CA ALA A 332 7.29 -11.28 7.11
C ALA A 332 7.09 -11.72 5.65
N ILE A 333 7.83 -11.16 4.68
CA ILE A 333 7.75 -11.56 3.27
C ILE A 333 8.19 -13.02 3.09
N LEU A 334 9.25 -13.47 3.78
CA LEU A 334 9.74 -14.84 3.68
C LEU A 334 8.96 -15.85 4.53
N GLY A 335 8.07 -15.39 5.42
CA GLY A 335 7.41 -16.25 6.39
C GLY A 335 8.34 -16.72 7.52
N GLU A 336 9.45 -16.02 7.71
CA GLU A 336 10.41 -16.22 8.80
C GLU A 336 9.95 -15.48 10.07
N PRO A 337 10.53 -15.76 11.25
CA PRO A 337 10.28 -14.96 12.45
C PRO A 337 10.57 -13.47 12.22
N PHE A 338 9.67 -12.61 12.69
CA PHE A 338 9.78 -11.15 12.54
C PHE A 338 9.18 -10.44 13.76
N HIS A 339 9.55 -9.17 13.93
CA HIS A 339 8.93 -8.30 14.93
C HIS A 339 7.60 -7.76 14.41
N GLY A 340 6.50 -8.37 14.85
CA GLY A 340 5.16 -7.86 14.61
C GLY A 340 4.06 -8.86 14.95
N THR A 341 2.93 -8.79 14.25
CA THR A 341 1.77 -9.64 14.53
C THR A 341 1.48 -10.59 13.37
N THR A 342 1.31 -11.87 13.68
CA THR A 342 0.79 -12.87 12.76
C THR A 342 -0.71 -13.12 13.01
N VAL A 343 -1.52 -12.96 11.98
CA VAL A 343 -2.95 -13.24 11.99
C VAL A 343 -3.23 -14.46 11.13
N THR A 344 -3.73 -15.52 11.74
CA THR A 344 -3.96 -16.82 11.09
C THR A 344 -5.27 -17.46 11.56
N GLY A 345 -5.57 -18.69 11.15
CA GLY A 345 -6.72 -19.45 11.64
C GLY A 345 -7.72 -19.80 10.57
#